data_AF-A0A5C7MC31-F1
#
_entry.id   AF-A0A5C7MC31-F1
#
_cell.length_a   1.000
_cell.length_b   1.000
_cell.length_c   1.000
_cell.angle_alpha   90.00
_cell.angle_beta   90.00
_cell.angle_gamma   90.00
#
_symmetry.space_group_name_H-M   'P 1'
#
loop_
_entity.id
_entity.type
_entity.pdbx_description
1 polymer ?
#
loop_
_entity_poly.entity_id
_entity_poly.type
_entity_poly.pdbx_seq_one_letter_code
_entity_poly.pdbx_strand_id
1 'polypeptide(L)'
;MTPSAGTTAPIIAAVAKSGSVTYAEIVSSIPACSAGPNIRAGVDDLIETTCTAIQNVGARHAKVISLLSPSPATRYTVYCLVDGAADHAAIERDIHTAVQRISAEVPGFRLKQAVQFESIGPIHIPEIGTFAGTRVTALVEVAAQNAGAPT
;
A
#
# COMPACT_ATOMS: atom_id res chain seq x y z
N MET A 1 -5.93 -11.40 9.45
CA MET A 1 -5.23 -10.43 8.61
C MET A 1 -6.09 -9.17 8.53
N THR A 2 -5.53 -7.98 8.76
CA THR A 2 -6.30 -6.72 8.75
C THR A 2 -6.74 -6.35 7.33
N PRO A 3 -7.82 -5.57 7.15
CA PRO A 3 -8.31 -5.18 5.81
C PRO A 3 -7.26 -4.45 4.97
N SER A 4 -6.41 -3.62 5.62
CA SER A 4 -5.25 -2.98 4.98
C SER A 4 -4.23 -4.01 4.52
N ALA A 5 -3.77 -4.90 5.42
CA ALA A 5 -2.76 -5.91 5.08
C ALA A 5 -3.19 -6.81 3.92
N GLY A 6 -4.45 -7.25 3.90
CA GLY A 6 -4.96 -8.12 2.83
C GLY A 6 -5.02 -7.46 1.45
N THR A 7 -5.11 -6.12 1.40
CA THR A 7 -5.20 -5.37 0.14
C THR A 7 -3.87 -4.80 -0.33
N THR A 8 -2.96 -4.46 0.58
CA THR A 8 -1.68 -3.80 0.22
C THR A 8 -0.48 -4.75 0.22
N ALA A 9 -0.47 -5.82 1.03
CA ALA A 9 0.64 -6.77 1.04
C ALA A 9 0.86 -7.46 -0.33
N PRO A 10 -0.19 -7.84 -1.11
CA PRO A 10 0.02 -8.41 -2.43
C PRO A 10 0.66 -7.44 -3.44
N ILE A 11 0.47 -6.14 -3.27
CA ILE A 11 1.10 -5.11 -4.11
C ILE A 11 2.60 -5.05 -3.80
N ILE A 12 2.98 -5.08 -2.53
CA ILE A 12 4.39 -5.08 -2.11
C ILE A 12 5.06 -6.38 -2.54
N ALA A 13 4.37 -7.52 -2.40
CA ALA A 13 4.83 -8.80 -2.90
C ALA A 13 5.06 -8.80 -4.42
N ALA A 14 4.24 -8.06 -5.17
CA ALA A 14 4.43 -7.89 -6.62
C ALA A 14 5.71 -7.09 -6.94
N VAL A 15 5.98 -6.00 -6.20
CA VAL A 15 7.23 -5.23 -6.35
C VAL A 15 8.44 -6.08 -5.95
N ALA A 16 8.36 -6.84 -4.86
CA ALA A 16 9.46 -7.65 -4.36
C ALA A 16 9.92 -8.77 -5.32
N LYS A 17 9.13 -9.09 -6.36
CA LYS A 17 9.56 -10.02 -7.42
C LYS A 17 10.66 -9.46 -8.30
N SER A 18 10.73 -8.14 -8.47
CA SER A 18 11.71 -7.50 -9.37
C SER A 18 13.03 -7.14 -8.68
N GLY A 19 13.10 -7.22 -7.35
CA GLY A 19 14.29 -6.85 -6.60
C GLY A 19 14.07 -6.72 -5.10
N SER A 20 15.16 -6.41 -4.38
CA SER A 20 15.16 -6.17 -2.94
C SER A 20 14.39 -4.90 -2.60
N VAL A 21 13.32 -5.02 -1.81
CA VAL A 21 12.56 -3.90 -1.27
C VAL A 21 13.14 -3.52 0.08
N THR A 22 14.00 -2.51 0.11
CA THR A 22 14.65 -2.03 1.33
C THR A 22 13.64 -1.42 2.30
N TYR A 23 12.63 -0.73 1.79
CA TYR A 23 11.60 -0.09 2.61
C TYR A 23 10.25 -0.12 1.91
N ALA A 24 9.19 -0.44 2.66
CA ALA A 24 7.82 -0.29 2.20
C ALA A 24 7.01 0.55 3.20
N GLU A 25 6.23 1.48 2.67
CA GLU A 25 5.33 2.31 3.47
C GLU A 25 3.91 2.27 2.91
N ILE A 26 2.94 2.14 3.81
CA ILE A 26 1.52 2.26 3.46
C ILE A 26 0.96 3.48 4.17
N VAL A 27 0.37 4.37 3.40
CA VAL A 27 -0.47 5.46 3.91
C VAL A 27 -1.92 5.13 3.57
N SER A 28 -2.71 4.83 4.60
CA SER A 28 -4.14 4.52 4.47
C SER A 28 -5.00 5.70 4.89
N SER A 29 -6.02 6.00 4.07
CA SER A 29 -7.05 7.01 4.34
C SER A 29 -8.40 6.31 4.39
N ILE A 30 -8.92 6.14 5.61
CA ILE A 30 -10.15 5.39 5.88
C ILE A 30 -11.29 6.38 6.16
N PRO A 31 -12.52 6.17 5.66
CA PRO A 31 -13.67 6.98 6.02
C PRO A 31 -13.89 6.98 7.54
N ALA A 32 -13.96 8.15 8.15
CA ALA A 32 -14.14 8.29 9.59
C ALA A 32 -15.47 7.68 10.07
N CYS A 33 -16.49 7.68 9.21
CA CYS A 33 -17.78 7.06 9.44
C CYS A 33 -17.73 5.52 9.45
N SER A 34 -16.79 4.90 8.74
CA SER A 34 -16.60 3.43 8.76
C SER A 34 -15.70 2.97 9.90
N ALA A 35 -14.97 3.89 10.55
CA ALA A 35 -14.11 3.59 11.69
C ALA A 35 -14.92 3.62 13.00
N GLY A 36 -15.58 2.49 13.30
CA GLY A 36 -16.26 2.26 14.57
C GLY A 36 -15.29 2.20 15.78
N PRO A 37 -15.80 2.08 17.01
CA PRO A 37 -14.99 2.12 18.24
C PRO A 37 -13.81 1.13 18.25
N ASN A 38 -14.01 -0.07 17.72
CA ASN A 38 -12.97 -1.11 17.69
C ASN A 38 -11.76 -0.72 16.82
N ILE A 39 -12.00 -0.08 15.67
CA ILE A 39 -10.92 0.39 14.78
C ILE A 39 -10.14 1.54 15.44
N ARG A 40 -10.83 2.39 16.22
CA ARG A 40 -10.20 3.50 16.92
C ARG A 40 -9.36 3.04 18.11
N ALA A 41 -9.85 2.05 18.85
CA ALA A 41 -9.15 1.47 19.99
C ALA A 41 -7.97 0.57 19.56
N GLY A 42 -8.07 -0.10 18.41
CA GLY A 42 -7.07 -1.03 17.89
C GLY A 42 -6.18 -0.47 16.78
N VAL A 43 -5.90 0.84 16.79
CA VAL A 43 -5.09 1.47 15.73
C VAL A 43 -3.63 0.99 15.78
N ASP A 44 -3.09 0.78 16.97
CA ASP A 44 -1.71 0.30 17.15
C ASP A 44 -1.59 -1.14 16.63
N ASP A 45 -2.49 -2.04 17.04
CA ASP A 45 -2.56 -3.42 16.54
C ASP A 45 -2.69 -3.48 15.01
N LEU A 46 -3.50 -2.59 14.44
CA LEU A 46 -3.66 -2.45 12.98
C LEU A 46 -2.33 -2.11 12.31
N ILE A 47 -1.60 -1.14 12.86
CA ILE A 47 -0.30 -0.69 12.35
C ILE A 47 0.71 -1.83 12.46
N GLU A 48 0.89 -2.41 13.64
CA GLU A 48 1.89 -3.45 13.91
C GLU A 48 1.65 -4.72 13.08
N THR A 49 0.40 -5.18 13.00
CA THR A 49 0.04 -6.35 12.20
C THR A 49 0.25 -6.09 10.71
N THR A 50 -0.05 -4.87 10.25
CA THR A 50 0.15 -4.51 8.84
C THR A 50 1.63 -4.42 8.52
N CYS A 51 2.46 -3.80 9.37
CA CYS A 51 3.92 -3.77 9.25
C CYS A 51 4.49 -5.20 9.14
N THR A 52 4.09 -6.08 10.06
CA THR A 52 4.52 -7.49 10.05
C THR A 52 4.15 -8.19 8.75
N ALA A 53 2.91 -8.01 8.27
CA ALA A 53 2.45 -8.62 7.04
C ALA A 53 3.25 -8.15 5.81
N ILE A 54 3.60 -6.86 5.75
CA ILE A 54 4.38 -6.33 4.61
C ILE A 54 5.86 -6.74 4.66
N GLN A 55 6.42 -6.95 5.85
CA GLN A 55 7.76 -7.52 5.99
C GLN A 55 7.79 -8.97 5.52
N ASN A 56 6.79 -9.76 5.90
CA ASN A 56 6.70 -11.18 5.54
C ASN A 56 6.60 -11.43 4.03
N VAL A 57 6.17 -10.43 3.24
CA VAL A 57 6.06 -10.55 1.77
C VAL A 57 7.24 -9.95 1.01
N GLY A 58 8.27 -9.44 1.70
CA GLY A 58 9.55 -9.11 1.08
C GLY A 58 10.12 -7.72 1.38
N ALA A 59 9.45 -6.89 2.19
CA ALA A 59 10.03 -5.62 2.62
C ALA A 59 10.99 -5.81 3.81
N ARG A 60 12.21 -5.26 3.73
CA ARG A 60 13.16 -5.32 4.86
C ARG A 60 12.72 -4.43 6.02
N HIS A 61 12.28 -3.21 5.70
CA HIS A 61 11.71 -2.27 6.66
C HIS A 61 10.30 -1.88 6.24
N ALA A 62 9.45 -1.61 7.23
CA ALA A 62 8.04 -1.39 7.05
C ALA A 62 7.55 -0.21 7.90
N LYS A 63 6.68 0.62 7.30
CA LYS A 63 5.96 1.67 8.01
C LYS A 63 4.51 1.69 7.57
N VAL A 64 3.61 1.91 8.53
CA VAL A 64 2.19 2.07 8.25
C VAL A 64 1.71 3.35 8.92
N ILE A 65 1.05 4.20 8.14
CA ILE A 65 0.36 5.40 8.58
C ILE A 65 -1.13 5.20 8.27
N SER A 66 -1.98 5.42 9.28
CA SER A 66 -3.42 5.33 9.13
C SER A 66 -4.07 6.63 9.57
N LEU A 67 -4.82 7.26 8.67
CA LEU A 67 -5.60 8.46 8.95
C LEU A 67 -7.10 8.21 8.71
N LEU A 68 -7.91 8.79 9.59
CA LEU A 68 -9.36 8.86 9.42
C LEU A 68 -9.70 10.14 8.68
N SER A 69 -10.47 10.03 7.62
CA SER A 69 -10.79 11.14 6.70
C SER A 69 -12.31 11.31 6.55
N PRO A 70 -12.80 12.52 6.22
CA PRO A 70 -14.20 12.73 5.88
C PRO A 70 -14.59 12.19 4.49
N SER A 71 -13.64 11.65 3.72
CA SER A 71 -13.89 11.05 2.41
C SER A 71 -14.77 9.79 2.54
N PRO A 72 -15.73 9.55 1.64
CA PRO A 72 -16.52 8.32 1.63
C PRO A 72 -15.76 7.11 1.06
N ALA A 73 -14.64 7.34 0.37
CA ALA A 73 -13.84 6.28 -0.26
C ALA A 73 -12.57 6.00 0.53
N THR A 74 -12.22 4.72 0.66
CA THR A 74 -10.95 4.26 1.22
C THR A 74 -9.85 4.36 0.17
N ARG A 75 -8.69 4.90 0.57
CA ARG A 75 -7.49 4.97 -0.28
C ARG A 75 -6.28 4.38 0.43
N TYR A 76 -5.41 3.76 -0.34
CA TYR A 76 -4.08 3.38 0.10
C TYR A 76 -3.06 3.93 -0.89
N THR A 77 -2.01 4.55 -0.36
CA THR A 77 -0.78 4.82 -1.11
C THR A 77 0.27 3.84 -0.62
N VAL A 78 0.83 3.06 -1.53
CA VAL A 78 1.90 2.09 -1.25
C VAL A 78 3.17 2.64 -1.86
N TYR A 79 4.17 2.87 -1.02
CA TYR A 79 5.53 3.21 -1.43
C TYR A 79 6.43 2.00 -1.25
N CYS A 80 7.26 1.71 -2.24
CA CYS A 80 8.36 0.75 -2.14
C CYS A 80 9.66 1.38 -2.61
N LEU A 81 10.72 1.21 -1.83
CA LEU A 81 12.08 1.58 -2.19
C LEU A 81 12.82 0.33 -2.64
N VAL A 82 13.06 0.23 -3.94
CA VAL A 82 13.76 -0.89 -4.59
C VAL A 82 15.21 -0.48 -4.84
N ASP A 83 16.16 -1.31 -4.44
CA ASP A 83 17.59 -1.02 -4.60
C ASP A 83 17.96 -0.86 -6.08
N GLY A 84 18.67 0.23 -6.42
CA GLY A 84 19.15 0.47 -7.79
C GLY A 84 18.07 0.73 -8.84
N ALA A 85 18.39 0.43 -10.10
CA ALA A 85 17.49 0.55 -11.23
C ALA A 85 16.51 -0.63 -11.26
N ALA A 86 15.21 -0.35 -11.42
CA ALA A 86 14.16 -1.36 -11.43
C ALA A 86 13.54 -1.53 -12.82
N ASP A 87 13.09 -2.75 -13.14
CA ASP A 87 12.30 -3.00 -14.35
C ASP A 87 10.85 -2.52 -14.14
N HIS A 88 10.58 -1.30 -14.59
CA HIS A 88 9.27 -0.66 -14.43
C HIS A 88 8.15 -1.46 -15.09
N ALA A 89 8.40 -2.05 -16.27
CA ALA A 89 7.38 -2.80 -17.01
C ALA A 89 7.03 -4.11 -16.31
N ALA A 90 8.03 -4.81 -15.77
CA ALA A 90 7.80 -6.01 -14.97
C ALA A 90 7.01 -5.70 -13.70
N ILE A 91 7.39 -4.65 -12.97
CA ILE A 91 6.71 -4.21 -11.74
C ILE A 91 5.26 -3.83 -12.03
N GLU A 92 5.02 -3.01 -13.05
CA GLU A 92 3.68 -2.55 -13.40
C GLU A 92 2.77 -3.74 -13.75
N ARG A 93 3.24 -4.67 -14.59
CA ARG A 93 2.53 -5.92 -14.93
C ARG A 93 2.18 -6.74 -13.69
N ASP A 94 3.12 -6.91 -12.76
CA ASP A 94 2.91 -7.72 -11.57
C ASP A 94 1.98 -7.03 -10.55
N ILE A 95 2.04 -5.70 -10.42
CA ILE A 95 1.08 -4.92 -9.61
C ILE A 95 -0.32 -5.02 -10.21
N HIS A 96 -0.47 -4.87 -11.53
CA HIS A 96 -1.77 -5.03 -12.19
C HIS A 96 -2.35 -6.42 -11.95
N THR A 97 -1.52 -7.46 -12.02
CA THR A 97 -1.94 -8.84 -11.71
C THR A 97 -2.40 -8.98 -10.26
N ALA A 98 -1.68 -8.37 -9.30
CA ALA A 98 -2.07 -8.39 -7.89
C ALA A 98 -3.39 -7.64 -7.66
N VAL A 99 -3.54 -6.47 -8.26
CA VAL A 99 -4.77 -5.66 -8.16
C VAL A 99 -5.96 -6.42 -8.72
N GLN A 100 -5.85 -7.07 -9.89
CA GLN A 100 -6.92 -7.88 -10.48
C GLN A 100 -7.37 -9.01 -9.55
N ARG A 101 -6.43 -9.69 -8.89
CA ARG A 101 -6.75 -10.74 -7.91
C ARG A 101 -7.53 -10.17 -6.72
N ILE A 102 -7.07 -9.06 -6.15
CA ILE A 102 -7.76 -8.40 -5.03
C ILE A 102 -9.14 -7.90 -5.46
N SER A 103 -9.28 -7.33 -6.65
CA SER A 103 -10.57 -6.85 -7.18
C SER A 103 -11.63 -7.95 -7.30
N ALA A 104 -11.23 -9.22 -7.43
CA ALA A 104 -12.15 -10.36 -7.44
C ALA A 104 -12.76 -10.63 -6.06
N GLU A 105 -12.06 -10.27 -4.99
CA GLU A 105 -12.48 -10.48 -3.59
C GLU A 105 -13.05 -9.21 -2.96
N VAL A 106 -12.57 -8.03 -3.40
CA VAL A 106 -12.92 -6.72 -2.85
C VAL A 106 -13.52 -5.85 -3.97
N PRO A 107 -14.86 -5.83 -4.10
CA PRO A 107 -15.54 -5.02 -5.09
C PRO A 107 -15.15 -3.54 -5.00
N GLY A 108 -14.83 -2.94 -6.15
CA GLY A 108 -14.43 -1.53 -6.22
C GLY A 108 -12.96 -1.25 -5.93
N PHE A 109 -12.16 -2.27 -5.56
CA PHE A 109 -10.71 -2.15 -5.46
C PHE A 109 -10.08 -1.94 -6.85
N ARG A 110 -9.29 -0.89 -7.03
CA ARG A 110 -8.56 -0.60 -8.28
C ARG A 110 -7.36 0.29 -8.05
N LEU A 111 -6.45 0.33 -9.04
CA LEU A 111 -5.50 1.43 -9.17
C LEU A 111 -6.23 2.73 -9.49
N LYS A 112 -5.89 3.80 -8.76
CA LYS A 112 -6.41 5.14 -8.99
C LYS A 112 -5.69 5.85 -10.13
N GLN A 113 -4.40 5.56 -10.28
CA GLN A 113 -3.49 6.13 -11.26
C GLN A 113 -2.54 5.03 -11.75
N ALA A 114 -1.87 5.27 -12.87
CA ALA A 114 -0.75 4.43 -13.30
C ALA A 114 0.31 4.36 -12.19
N VAL A 115 1.03 3.24 -12.12
CA VAL A 115 2.13 3.07 -11.16
C VAL A 115 3.20 4.12 -11.47
N GLN A 116 3.63 4.85 -10.44
CA GLN A 116 4.66 5.88 -10.59
C GLN A 116 6.03 5.32 -10.21
N PHE A 117 7.05 5.73 -10.96
CA PHE A 117 8.43 5.35 -10.72
C PHE A 117 9.30 6.60 -10.67
N GLU A 118 10.22 6.65 -9.72
CA GLU A 118 11.16 7.76 -9.59
C GLU A 118 12.52 7.22 -9.14
N SER A 119 13.60 7.68 -9.79
CA SER A 119 14.93 7.43 -9.28
C SER A 119 15.21 8.39 -8.13
N ILE A 120 15.56 7.84 -6.97
CA ILE A 120 15.87 8.63 -5.78
C ILE A 120 17.26 8.26 -5.25
N GLY A 121 17.98 9.26 -4.76
CA GLY A 121 19.21 9.06 -3.99
C GLY A 121 20.44 9.82 -4.50
N PRO A 122 21.50 9.86 -3.67
CA PRO A 122 21.55 9.27 -2.32
C PRO A 122 20.71 10.06 -1.31
N ILE A 123 19.89 9.36 -0.52
CA ILE A 123 19.16 9.93 0.62
C ILE A 123 19.50 9.15 1.89
N HIS A 124 19.45 9.80 3.05
CA HIS A 124 19.60 9.13 4.34
C HIS A 124 18.23 8.85 4.94
N ILE A 125 17.97 7.59 5.28
CA ILE A 125 16.76 7.16 5.98
C ILE A 125 17.19 6.72 7.38
N PRO A 126 16.68 7.34 8.46
CA PRO A 126 16.96 6.91 9.82
C PRO A 126 16.70 5.40 9.99
N GLU A 127 17.55 4.73 10.77
CA GLU A 127 17.47 3.28 11.07
C GLU A 127 17.74 2.32 9.88
N ILE A 128 17.77 2.83 8.64
CA ILE A 128 18.08 2.05 7.44
C ILE A 128 19.48 2.40 6.89
N GLY A 129 19.84 3.69 6.91
CA GLY A 129 21.09 4.21 6.37
C GLY A 129 20.91 4.92 5.03
N THR A 130 21.98 4.95 4.23
CA THR A 130 21.96 5.59 2.91
C THR A 130 21.26 4.69 1.89
N PHE A 131 20.29 5.24 1.18
CA PHE A 131 19.55 4.57 0.11
C PHE A 131 19.73 5.31 -1.22
N ALA A 132 19.90 4.54 -2.30
CA ALA A 132 19.80 5.01 -3.66
C ALA A 132 19.17 3.92 -4.53
N GLY A 133 18.18 4.29 -5.34
CA GLY A 133 17.45 3.32 -6.15
C GLY A 133 16.18 3.89 -6.75
N THR A 134 15.13 3.08 -6.81
CA THR A 134 13.87 3.42 -7.44
C THR A 134 12.74 3.42 -6.40
N ARG A 135 12.01 4.53 -6.31
CA ARG A 135 10.74 4.63 -5.60
C ARG A 135 9.60 4.21 -6.52
N VAL A 136 8.88 3.18 -6.12
CA VAL A 136 7.63 2.73 -6.74
C VAL A 136 6.47 3.27 -5.91
N THR A 137 5.49 3.90 -6.55
CA THR A 137 4.27 4.37 -5.89
C THR A 137 3.04 3.77 -6.56
N ALA A 138 2.26 3.01 -5.80
CA ALA A 138 0.95 2.52 -6.22
C ALA A 138 -0.16 3.21 -5.41
N LEU A 139 -1.05 3.92 -6.11
CA LEU A 139 -2.22 4.56 -5.52
C LEU A 139 -3.42 3.68 -5.81
N VAL A 140 -4.05 3.13 -4.78
CA VAL A 140 -5.26 2.30 -4.91
C VAL A 140 -6.43 2.90 -4.14
N GLU A 141 -7.63 2.66 -4.64
CA GLU A 141 -8.87 3.03 -3.98
C GLU A 141 -9.83 1.84 -3.90
N VAL A 142 -10.64 1.82 -2.85
CA VAL A 142 -11.87 1.03 -2.79
C VAL A 142 -13.01 2.01 -2.99
N ALA A 143 -13.57 2.02 -4.20
CA ALA A 143 -14.73 2.85 -4.47
C ALA A 143 -15.91 2.38 -3.62
N ALA A 144 -16.63 3.33 -3.00
CA ALA A 144 -17.90 3.01 -2.35
C ALA A 144 -18.82 2.37 -3.40
N GLN A 145 -19.46 1.25 -3.04
CA GLN A 145 -20.63 0.83 -3.80
C GLN A 145 -21.65 1.97 -3.64
N ASN A 146 -22.24 2.44 -4.74
CA ASN A 146 -23.41 3.30 -4.69
C ASN A 146 -24.56 2.50 -4.04
N ALA A 147 -24.56 2.38 -2.70
CA ALA A 147 -25.76 2.06 -1.96
C ALA A 147 -26.66 3.26 -2.19
N GLY A 148 -27.75 3.06 -2.95
CA GLY A 148 -28.67 4.11 -3.35
C GLY A 148 -28.99 5.04 -2.18
N ALA A 149 -28.35 6.20 -2.16
CA ALA A 149 -28.84 7.32 -1.39
C ALA A 149 -30.05 7.83 -2.17
N PRO A 150 -31.24 7.92 -1.56
CA PRO A 150 -32.39 8.49 -2.24
C PRO A 150 -32.06 9.95 -2.58
N THR A 151 -32.25 10.29 -3.86
CA THR A 151 -32.43 11.68 -4.32
C THR A 151 -33.58 12.36 -3.60
#